data_AF-A0A7Y6RF41-F1
#
_entry.id   AF-A0A7Y6RF41-F1
#
_cell.length_a   1.000
_cell.length_b   1.000
_cell.length_c   1.000
_cell.angle_alpha   90.00
_cell.angle_beta   90.00
_cell.angle_gamma   90.00
#
_symmetry.space_group_name_H-M   'P 1'
#
loop_
_entity.id
_entity.type
_entity.pdbx_description
1 polymer ?
#
loop_
_entity_poly.entity_id
_entity_poly.type
_entity_poly.pdbx_seq_one_letter_code
_entity_poly.pdbx_strand_id
1 'polypeptide(L)'
;MAVAALVAFPMVALAETPNVTAGEWEFVSKTSVSGEMEIPDQTETERQCITQEELEGAEFGFIEEEEGCELLDQDLNADGLSYSMVCRAEGGEATIDGEMRFMGERIEGSVDILTQSPMGELSMNTVIEGEYLGECE
;
A
#
# COMPACT_ATOMS: atom_id res chain seq x y z
N MET A 1 -38.90 -44.35 -10.80
CA MET A 1 -37.60 -43.90 -11.34
C MET A 1 -37.38 -42.51 -10.78
N ALA A 2 -36.34 -42.34 -9.97
CA ALA A 2 -36.11 -41.14 -9.16
C ALA A 2 -35.51 -40.02 -10.02
N VAL A 3 -36.06 -38.81 -9.91
CA VAL A 3 -35.53 -37.60 -10.56
C VAL A 3 -34.56 -36.95 -9.58
N ALA A 4 -33.26 -37.02 -9.88
CA ALA A 4 -32.23 -36.36 -9.09
C ALA A 4 -32.18 -34.86 -9.46
N ALA A 5 -32.50 -33.99 -8.50
CA ALA A 5 -32.35 -32.55 -8.64
C ALA A 5 -30.88 -32.16 -8.41
N LEU A 6 -30.24 -31.63 -9.45
CA LEU A 6 -28.91 -31.00 -9.36
C LEU A 6 -29.08 -29.61 -8.75
N VAL A 7 -28.66 -29.45 -7.49
CA VAL A 7 -28.55 -28.15 -6.83
C VAL A 7 -27.24 -27.50 -7.27
N ALA A 8 -27.32 -26.48 -8.12
CA ALA A 8 -26.19 -25.61 -8.43
C ALA A 8 -25.97 -24.65 -7.25
N PHE A 9 -24.90 -24.88 -6.47
CA PHE A 9 -24.50 -23.98 -5.40
C PHE A 9 -23.82 -22.75 -6.02
N PRO A 10 -24.27 -21.51 -5.76
CA PRO A 10 -23.52 -20.34 -6.20
C PRO A 10 -22.22 -20.29 -5.39
N MET A 11 -21.08 -20.35 -6.07
CA MET A 11 -19.80 -19.98 -5.48
C MET A 11 -19.86 -18.46 -5.26
N VAL A 12 -20.07 -18.05 -4.02
CA VAL A 12 -19.84 -16.67 -3.61
C VAL A 12 -18.32 -16.52 -3.59
N ALA A 13 -17.78 -15.74 -4.52
CA ALA A 13 -16.39 -15.32 -4.45
C ALA A 13 -16.27 -14.42 -3.20
N LEU A 14 -15.61 -14.92 -2.15
CA LEU A 14 -15.21 -14.10 -1.03
C LEU A 14 -13.99 -13.31 -1.51
N ALA A 15 -14.18 -12.04 -1.85
CA ALA A 15 -13.06 -11.12 -1.92
C ALA A 15 -12.49 -11.03 -0.50
N GLU A 16 -11.21 -11.32 -0.32
CA GLU A 16 -10.55 -11.24 0.97
C GLU A 16 -10.41 -9.76 1.33
N THR A 17 -11.35 -9.26 2.14
CA THR A 17 -11.35 -7.88 2.63
C THR A 17 -10.12 -7.65 3.51
N PRO A 18 -9.37 -6.55 3.32
CA PRO A 18 -8.25 -6.16 4.17
C PRO A 18 -8.65 -6.15 5.65
N ASN A 19 -7.77 -6.64 6.52
CA ASN A 19 -7.92 -6.61 7.98
C ASN A 19 -7.63 -5.21 8.51
N VAL A 20 -8.47 -4.26 8.14
CA VAL A 20 -8.39 -2.84 8.49
C VAL A 20 -9.75 -2.38 8.98
N THR A 21 -9.79 -1.67 10.09
CA THR A 21 -11.02 -1.11 10.65
C THR A 21 -11.38 0.18 9.94
N ALA A 22 -12.60 0.29 9.41
CA ALA A 22 -13.11 1.55 8.86
C ALA A 22 -13.29 2.61 9.96
N GLY A 23 -12.88 3.85 9.67
CA GLY A 23 -13.02 5.03 10.52
C GLY A 23 -11.85 6.01 10.36
N GLU A 24 -11.64 6.87 11.34
CA GLU A 24 -10.56 7.86 11.39
C GLU A 24 -9.23 7.19 11.75
N TRP A 25 -8.17 7.54 11.04
CA TRP A 25 -6.82 7.04 11.25
C TRP A 25 -5.80 8.17 11.31
N GLU A 26 -4.74 7.97 12.07
CA GLU A 26 -3.53 8.79 12.04
C GLU A 26 -2.37 7.96 11.48
N PHE A 27 -1.70 8.50 10.47
CA PHE A 27 -0.51 7.91 9.86
C PHE A 27 0.69 8.78 10.18
N VAL A 28 1.76 8.14 10.65
CA VAL A 28 3.07 8.76 10.83
C VAL A 28 4.03 8.11 9.84
N SER A 29 4.57 8.92 8.94
CA SER A 29 5.60 8.48 7.99
C SER A 29 6.94 9.09 8.36
N LYS A 30 7.99 8.28 8.28
CA LYS A 30 9.38 8.74 8.47
C LYS A 30 10.20 8.37 7.25
N THR A 31 10.66 9.38 6.52
CA THR A 31 11.46 9.23 5.31
C THR A 31 12.92 9.53 5.60
N SER A 32 13.78 8.59 5.23
CA SER A 32 15.24 8.67 5.31
C SER A 32 15.84 8.55 3.92
N VAL A 33 16.82 9.41 3.59
CA VAL A 33 17.50 9.41 2.29
C VAL A 33 18.97 9.08 2.48
N SER A 34 19.44 8.07 1.75
CA SER A 34 20.83 7.64 1.69
C SER A 34 21.42 7.97 0.32
N GLY A 35 22.53 8.69 0.31
CA GLY A 35 23.24 9.09 -0.89
C GLY A 35 24.58 9.78 -0.56
N GLU A 36 25.20 10.41 -1.56
CA GLU A 36 26.46 11.13 -1.37
C GLU A 36 26.32 12.41 -0.51
N MET A 37 25.11 12.95 -0.40
CA MET A 37 24.78 14.10 0.44
C MET A 37 23.99 13.66 1.66
N GLU A 38 24.33 14.20 2.83
CA GLU A 38 23.54 14.01 4.05
C GLU A 38 22.27 14.88 3.98
N ILE A 39 21.12 14.23 3.86
CA ILE A 39 19.80 14.87 3.90
C ILE A 39 19.14 14.47 5.22
N PRO A 40 18.61 15.42 6.01
CA PRO A 40 17.95 15.10 7.27
C PRO A 40 16.68 14.29 7.04
N ASP A 41 16.40 13.36 7.96
CA ASP A 41 15.14 12.62 8.00
C ASP A 41 13.95 13.56 8.13
N GLN A 42 12.87 13.23 7.45
CA GLN A 42 11.61 13.97 7.49
C GLN A 42 10.54 13.09 8.13
N THR A 43 9.73 13.68 9.01
CA THR A 43 8.56 13.02 9.60
C THR A 43 7.32 13.81 9.25
N GLU A 44 6.32 13.10 8.74
CA GLU A 44 5.01 13.65 8.40
C GLU A 44 3.93 12.91 9.19
N THR A 45 2.86 13.62 9.52
CA THR A 45 1.71 13.07 10.24
C THR A 45 0.45 13.53 9.55
N GLU A 46 -0.35 12.58 9.12
CA GLU A 46 -1.55 12.81 8.35
C GLU A 46 -2.73 12.07 8.98
N ARG A 47 -3.93 12.64 8.83
CA ARG A 47 -5.16 12.01 9.28
C ARG A 47 -6.08 11.81 8.11
N GLN A 48 -6.68 10.64 8.06
CA GLN A 48 -7.63 10.28 7.01
C GLN A 48 -8.77 9.44 7.56
N CYS A 49 -9.95 9.69 7.04
CA CYS A 49 -11.11 8.83 7.24
C CYS A 49 -11.09 7.75 6.16
N ILE A 50 -11.02 6.49 6.58
CA ILE A 50 -11.09 5.31 5.71
C ILE A 50 -12.50 4.71 5.84
N THR A 51 -13.24 4.70 4.74
CA THR A 51 -14.60 4.16 4.67
C THR A 51 -14.61 2.66 4.35
N GLN A 52 -15.72 1.99 4.68
CA GLN A 52 -15.90 0.57 4.33
C GLN A 52 -15.92 0.35 2.80
N GLU A 53 -16.45 1.30 2.02
CA GLU A 53 -16.45 1.23 0.56
C GLU A 53 -15.03 1.27 -0.01
N GLU A 54 -14.14 2.07 0.59
CA GLU A 54 -12.72 2.08 0.20
C GLU A 54 -12.08 0.72 0.46
N LEU A 55 -12.26 0.13 1.65
CA LEU A 55 -11.72 -1.19 2.01
C LEU A 55 -12.23 -2.33 1.12
N GLU A 56 -13.46 -2.23 0.62
CA GLU A 56 -14.08 -3.22 -0.27
C GLU A 56 -13.76 -2.96 -1.75
N GLY A 57 -13.24 -1.78 -2.07
CA GLY A 57 -12.88 -1.35 -3.41
C GLY A 57 -11.53 -1.90 -3.86
N ALA A 58 -11.34 -1.99 -5.17
CA ALA A 58 -10.03 -2.24 -5.78
C ALA A 58 -9.04 -1.06 -5.58
N GLU A 59 -9.53 0.06 -5.06
CA GLU A 59 -8.80 1.29 -4.80
C GLU A 59 -8.10 1.28 -3.44
N PHE A 60 -8.37 0.28 -2.57
CA PHE A 60 -7.57 0.04 -1.38
C PHE A 60 -6.20 -0.54 -1.77
N GLY A 61 -5.33 0.35 -2.19
CA GLY A 61 -3.94 0.10 -2.46
C GLY A 61 -3.21 1.40 -2.24
N PHE A 62 -2.18 1.39 -1.39
CA PHE A 62 -1.28 2.53 -1.19
C PHE A 62 -0.38 2.77 -2.41
N ILE A 63 -0.88 2.49 -3.62
CA ILE A 63 -0.19 2.54 -4.90
C ILE A 63 -0.93 3.56 -5.75
N GLU A 64 -0.30 4.72 -5.95
CA GLU A 64 -0.85 5.74 -6.85
C GLU A 64 -0.52 5.40 -8.30
N GLU A 65 -1.52 5.43 -9.18
CA GLU A 65 -1.31 5.27 -10.63
C GLU A 65 -0.65 6.54 -11.19
N GLU A 66 0.68 6.50 -11.34
CA GLU A 66 1.46 7.61 -11.92
C GLU A 66 1.88 7.34 -13.37
N GLU A 67 1.84 8.41 -14.21
CA GLU A 67 2.30 8.35 -15.59
C GLU A 67 3.80 8.00 -15.66
N GLY A 68 4.13 6.91 -16.35
CA GLY A 68 5.52 6.45 -16.50
C GLY A 68 5.95 5.40 -15.47
N CYS A 69 5.05 4.97 -14.58
CA CYS A 69 5.27 3.84 -13.70
C CYS A 69 4.59 2.56 -14.21
N GLU A 70 5.29 1.44 -14.12
CA GLU A 70 4.82 0.10 -14.49
C GLU A 70 4.81 -0.77 -13.23
N LEU A 71 3.63 -1.28 -12.86
CA LEU A 71 3.48 -2.24 -11.77
C LEU A 71 4.04 -3.61 -12.21
N LEU A 72 5.06 -4.09 -11.51
CA LEU A 72 5.74 -5.36 -11.81
C LEU A 72 5.12 -6.53 -11.07
N ASP A 73 4.76 -6.32 -9.81
CA ASP A 73 4.14 -7.32 -8.95
C ASP A 73 3.23 -6.65 -7.92
N GLN A 74 2.17 -7.36 -7.53
CA GLN A 74 1.24 -6.93 -6.50
C GLN A 74 0.60 -8.17 -5.86
N ASP A 75 0.71 -8.26 -4.54
CA ASP A 75 -0.01 -9.22 -3.72
C ASP A 75 -0.79 -8.46 -2.65
N LEU A 76 -2.11 -8.47 -2.76
CA LEU A 76 -3.04 -7.92 -1.77
C LEU A 76 -3.82 -9.07 -1.16
N ASN A 77 -3.83 -9.14 0.16
CA ASN A 77 -4.60 -10.11 0.92
C ASN A 77 -5.13 -9.48 2.21
N ALA A 78 -5.84 -10.25 3.03
CA ALA A 78 -6.41 -9.74 4.27
C ALA A 78 -5.35 -9.19 5.24
N ASP A 79 -4.16 -9.78 5.28
CA ASP A 79 -3.13 -9.45 6.27
C ASP A 79 -2.16 -8.37 5.78
N GLY A 80 -2.18 -8.00 4.51
CA GLY A 80 -1.24 -7.01 4.00
C GLY A 80 -1.28 -6.78 2.48
N LEU A 81 -0.41 -5.87 2.07
CA LEU A 81 -0.12 -5.54 0.68
C LEU A 81 1.38 -5.61 0.47
N SER A 82 1.82 -6.22 -0.61
CA SER A 82 3.17 -6.03 -1.14
C SER A 82 3.09 -5.67 -2.61
N TYR A 83 3.96 -4.77 -3.06
CA TYR A 83 4.02 -4.39 -4.46
C TYR A 83 5.44 -4.02 -4.86
N SER A 84 5.70 -4.16 -6.15
CA SER A 84 6.93 -3.70 -6.79
C SER A 84 6.57 -2.99 -8.08
N MET A 85 7.15 -1.82 -8.31
CA MET A 85 6.93 -1.04 -9.52
C MET A 85 8.21 -0.37 -9.98
N VAL A 86 8.24 -0.05 -11.27
CA VAL A 86 9.35 0.66 -11.90
C VAL A 86 8.86 1.91 -12.59
N CYS A 87 9.41 3.05 -12.21
CA CYS A 87 9.09 4.35 -12.78
C CYS A 87 10.21 4.82 -13.70
N ARG A 88 9.85 5.24 -14.92
CA ARG A 88 10.78 5.69 -15.96
C ARG A 88 10.43 7.10 -16.40
N ALA A 89 11.33 8.05 -16.11
CA ALA A 89 11.20 9.45 -16.49
C ALA A 89 12.49 9.96 -17.15
N GLU A 90 12.47 11.20 -17.67
CA GLU A 90 13.66 11.83 -18.28
C GLU A 90 14.88 11.89 -17.33
N GLY A 91 14.66 11.81 -16.02
CA GLY A 91 15.69 11.85 -14.97
C GLY A 91 16.34 10.50 -14.62
N GLY A 92 15.81 9.37 -15.11
CA GLY A 92 16.32 8.03 -14.80
C GLY A 92 15.22 7.00 -14.58
N GLU A 93 15.65 5.81 -14.16
CA GLU A 93 14.76 4.73 -13.70
C GLU A 93 14.77 4.70 -12.16
N ALA A 94 13.60 4.48 -11.57
CA ALA A 94 13.42 4.26 -10.15
C ALA A 94 12.69 2.93 -9.93
N THR A 95 13.18 2.10 -9.02
CA THR A 95 12.49 0.91 -8.52
C THR A 95 11.86 1.27 -7.19
N ILE A 96 10.61 0.89 -7.00
CA ILE A 96 9.83 1.16 -5.79
C ILE A 96 9.26 -0.17 -5.29
N ASP A 97 9.60 -0.53 -4.06
CA ASP A 97 9.10 -1.72 -3.39
C ASP A 97 8.37 -1.30 -2.12
N GLY A 98 7.13 -1.77 -1.95
CA GLY A 98 6.30 -1.46 -0.78
C GLY A 98 5.80 -2.72 -0.08
N GLU A 99 5.78 -2.68 1.25
CA GLU A 99 5.14 -3.69 2.10
C GLU A 99 4.26 -2.98 3.14
N MET A 100 3.04 -3.48 3.33
CA MET A 100 2.10 -3.04 4.36
C MET A 100 1.53 -4.26 5.08
N ARG A 101 1.29 -4.14 6.38
CA ARG A 101 0.68 -5.15 7.24
C ARG A 101 -0.56 -4.59 7.90
N PHE A 102 -1.64 -5.34 7.82
CA PHE A 102 -2.97 -4.97 8.29
C PHE A 102 -3.34 -5.79 9.54
N MET A 103 -3.48 -5.11 10.67
CA MET A 103 -3.69 -5.74 11.99
C MET A 103 -4.98 -5.23 12.67
N GLY A 104 -6.00 -4.93 11.88
CA GLY A 104 -7.28 -4.38 12.33
C GLY A 104 -7.18 -2.90 12.61
N GLU A 105 -6.76 -2.54 13.83
CA GLU A 105 -6.65 -1.16 14.33
C GLU A 105 -5.22 -0.59 14.24
N ARG A 106 -4.29 -1.35 13.66
CA ARG A 106 -2.90 -0.95 13.42
C ARG A 106 -2.47 -1.31 12.01
N ILE A 107 -1.72 -0.40 11.40
CA ILE A 107 -1.06 -0.60 10.11
C ILE A 107 0.43 -0.35 10.30
N GLU A 108 1.27 -1.19 9.73
CA GLU A 108 2.71 -0.98 9.66
C GLU A 108 3.17 -1.19 8.23
N GLY A 109 4.12 -0.40 7.75
CA GLY A 109 4.65 -0.59 6.42
C GLY A 109 5.96 0.11 6.15
N SER A 110 6.49 -0.18 4.98
CA SER A 110 7.70 0.45 4.46
C SER A 110 7.62 0.58 2.95
N VAL A 111 8.18 1.68 2.44
CA VAL A 111 8.39 1.91 1.02
C VAL A 111 9.87 2.19 0.79
N ASP A 112 10.49 1.40 -0.06
CA ASP A 112 11.88 1.55 -0.48
C ASP A 112 11.91 2.02 -1.93
N ILE A 113 12.62 3.12 -2.17
CA ILE A 113 12.82 3.70 -3.50
C ILE A 113 14.30 3.70 -3.80
N LEU A 114 14.68 3.05 -4.90
CA LEU A 114 16.04 3.05 -5.42
C LEU A 114 16.05 3.76 -6.77
N THR A 115 16.84 4.82 -6.90
CA THR A 115 17.00 5.52 -8.18
C THR A 115 18.46 5.68 -8.56
N GLN A 116 18.73 5.54 -9.86
CA GLN A 116 20.02 5.82 -10.46
C GLN A 116 19.96 7.15 -11.20
N SER A 117 20.58 8.17 -10.61
CA SER A 117 20.67 9.50 -11.21
C SER A 117 22.07 9.74 -11.78
N PRO A 118 22.26 10.75 -12.67
CA PRO A 118 23.60 11.19 -13.07
C PRO A 118 24.48 11.66 -11.90
N MET A 119 23.89 11.95 -10.74
CA MET A 119 24.57 12.35 -9.50
C MET A 119 24.87 11.17 -8.57
N GLY A 120 24.67 9.92 -9.01
CA GLY A 120 24.90 8.72 -8.20
C GLY A 120 23.59 8.01 -7.82
N GLU A 121 23.77 6.89 -7.12
CA GLU A 121 22.67 6.10 -6.55
C GLU A 121 22.08 6.84 -5.35
N LEU A 122 20.75 6.96 -5.34
CA LEU A 122 19.99 7.49 -4.22
C LEU A 122 19.01 6.41 -3.77
N SER A 123 19.00 6.14 -2.47
CA SER A 123 18.01 5.26 -1.83
C SER A 123 17.18 6.08 -0.85
N MET A 124 15.87 5.92 -0.91
CA MET A 124 14.93 6.49 0.05
C MET A 124 14.20 5.34 0.71
N ASN A 125 14.07 5.41 2.03
CA ASN A 125 13.28 4.47 2.82
C ASN A 125 12.26 5.27 3.61
N THR A 126 10.99 4.90 3.49
CA THR A 126 9.90 5.50 4.26
C THR A 126 9.28 4.41 5.12
N VAL A 127 9.29 4.60 6.44
CA VAL A 127 8.56 3.73 7.39
C VAL A 127 7.23 4.38 7.71
N ILE A 128 6.15 3.61 7.69
CA ILE A 128 4.77 4.07 7.89
C ILE A 128 4.18 3.33 9.10
N GLU A 129 3.62 4.09 10.04
CA GLU A 129 2.83 3.56 11.16
C GLU A 129 1.44 4.19 11.12
N GLY A 130 0.39 3.38 11.13
CA GLY A 130 -1.00 3.82 11.17
C GLY A 130 -1.70 3.33 12.42
N GLU A 131 -2.45 4.22 13.08
CA GLU A 131 -3.26 3.92 14.26
C GLU A 131 -4.70 4.39 14.08
N TYR A 132 -5.65 3.53 14.43
CA TYR A 132 -7.08 3.83 14.42
C TYR A 132 -7.45 4.80 15.55
N LEU A 133 -8.15 5.87 15.21
CA LEU A 133 -8.57 6.93 16.15
C LEU A 133 -10.05 6.84 16.55
N GLY A 134 -10.90 6.15 15.78
CA GLY A 134 -12.33 6.05 16.07
C GLY A 134 -13.20 6.17 14.82
N GLU A 135 -14.49 6.45 15.00
CA GLU A 135 -15.38 6.75 13.88
C GLU A 135 -14.98 8.10 13.24
N CYS A 136 -15.16 8.24 11.93
CA CYS A 136 -14.95 9.52 11.24
C CYS A 136 -15.93 10.59 11.75
N GLU A 137 -15.51 11.87 11.71
CA GLU A 137 -16.33 13.02 12.08
C GLU A 137 -17.43 13.38 11.07
#